data_AF-A0A3N0HYQ4-F1
#
_entry.id   AF-A0A3N0HYQ4-F1
#
_cell.length_a   1.000
_cell.length_b   1.000
_cell.length_c   1.000
_cell.angle_alpha   90.00
_cell.angle_beta   90.00
_cell.angle_gamma   90.00
#
_symmetry.space_group_name_H-M   'P 1'
#
loop_
_entity.id
_entity.type
_entity.pdbx_description
1 polymer ?
#
loop_
_entity_poly.entity_id
_entity_poly.type
_entity_poly.pdbx_seq_one_letter_code
_entity_poly.pdbx_strand_id
1 'polypeptide(L)'
;MTVKARSDTVTLIRVNDGDQGPKGTDGISVASVVIQYYLSTSSTSMTGGSWSADYPKWEPNKWVWIRQETTLSDGTKKYSDGKLWSNLNELYELETSNSAEIINTNDSIKSTVEQVNTYHSELSDAIKSNTDALDAFKANVSGTYATKSEIAQTSQSIQASIKKAISDSTYQTVSNVKLDESGLHVGTSNTQTESKIDGSGLTVSDTDGNTLMNVTTTQSMIQSLKVTEKVQFGAHQIQAYDGEEADGSTVVGTALLWIGDVK
;
A
#
# COMPACT_ATOMS: atom_id res chain seq x y z
N MET A 1 -13.55 -160.24 -31.96
CA MET A 1 -13.28 -158.81 -32.17
C MET A 1 -14.60 -158.09 -31.96
N THR A 2 -14.80 -157.45 -30.80
CA THR A 2 -16.07 -156.82 -30.44
C THR A 2 -15.77 -155.41 -29.96
N VAL A 3 -16.12 -154.41 -30.77
CA VAL A 3 -15.98 -152.99 -30.40
C VAL A 3 -17.28 -152.60 -29.70
N LYS A 4 -17.20 -152.33 -28.40
CA LYS A 4 -18.33 -151.82 -27.61
C LYS A 4 -18.33 -150.29 -27.72
N ALA A 5 -19.25 -149.73 -28.47
CA ALA A 5 -19.46 -148.29 -28.51
C ALA A 5 -19.87 -147.81 -27.11
N ARG A 6 -19.16 -146.79 -26.61
CA ARG A 6 -19.49 -146.11 -25.34
C ARG A 6 -20.36 -144.91 -25.70
N SER A 7 -21.60 -144.89 -25.21
CA SER A 7 -22.44 -143.70 -25.25
C SER A 7 -22.21 -142.94 -23.95
N ASP A 8 -21.60 -141.76 -24.05
CA ASP A 8 -21.47 -140.83 -22.93
C ASP A 8 -22.62 -139.82 -23.02
N THR A 9 -23.47 -139.80 -22.00
CA THR A 9 -24.58 -138.83 -21.91
C THR A 9 -24.06 -137.53 -21.30
N VAL A 10 -24.24 -136.41 -22.00
CA VAL A 10 -23.96 -135.06 -21.47
C VAL A 10 -25.25 -134.49 -20.90
N THR A 11 -25.26 -134.20 -19.60
CA THR A 11 -26.33 -133.43 -18.95
C THR A 11 -25.96 -131.95 -18.97
N LEU A 12 -26.74 -131.13 -19.66
CA LEU A 12 -26.61 -129.67 -19.62
C LEU A 12 -27.54 -129.12 -18.53
N ILE A 13 -26.96 -128.61 -17.44
CA ILE A 13 -27.71 -127.84 -16.43
C ILE A 13 -27.73 -126.38 -16.90
N ARG A 14 -28.91 -125.84 -17.18
CA ARG A 14 -29.07 -124.38 -17.28
C ARG A 14 -29.02 -123.81 -15.87
N VAL A 15 -27.93 -123.12 -15.54
CA VAL A 15 -27.85 -122.31 -14.33
C VAL A 15 -28.55 -120.99 -14.65
N ASN A 16 -29.53 -120.58 -13.85
CA ASN A 16 -30.10 -119.25 -13.99
C ASN A 16 -29.03 -118.22 -13.61
N ASP A 17 -28.93 -117.13 -14.38
CA ASP A 17 -28.10 -115.99 -14.01
C ASP A 17 -28.57 -115.47 -12.64
N GLY A 18 -27.62 -115.22 -11.73
CA GLY A 18 -27.91 -114.78 -10.37
C GLY A 18 -28.62 -113.43 -10.33
N ASP A 19 -29.43 -113.20 -9.29
CA ASP A 19 -30.15 -111.95 -9.08
C ASP A 19 -29.20 -110.75 -9.13
N GLN A 20 -29.62 -109.67 -9.79
CA GLN A 20 -28.89 -108.41 -9.82
C GLN A 20 -28.75 -107.86 -8.40
N GLY A 21 -27.54 -107.49 -8.00
CA GLY A 21 -27.28 -106.87 -6.70
C GLY A 21 -28.07 -105.57 -6.49
N PRO A 22 -28.32 -105.18 -5.22
CA PRO A 22 -29.09 -103.98 -4.92
C PRO A 22 -28.40 -102.71 -5.45
N LYS A 23 -29.21 -101.71 -5.81
CA LYS A 23 -28.70 -100.37 -6.17
C LYS A 23 -27.87 -99.82 -5.00
N GLY A 24 -26.69 -99.28 -5.30
CA GLY A 24 -25.88 -98.55 -4.32
C GLY A 24 -26.60 -97.30 -3.79
N THR A 25 -26.18 -96.81 -2.62
CA THR A 25 -26.70 -95.57 -2.03
C THR A 25 -26.41 -94.37 -2.92
N ASP A 26 -27.31 -93.40 -2.93
CA ASP A 26 -27.09 -92.14 -3.65
C ASP A 26 -25.86 -91.39 -3.09
N GLY A 27 -25.13 -90.70 -3.97
CA GLY A 27 -23.92 -89.96 -3.59
C GLY A 27 -24.23 -88.67 -2.83
N ILE A 28 -23.33 -88.28 -1.92
CA ILE A 28 -23.41 -87.00 -1.19
C ILE A 28 -22.63 -85.94 -1.97
N SER A 29 -23.30 -84.84 -2.35
CA SER A 29 -22.69 -83.70 -3.04
C SER A 29 -22.42 -82.53 -2.11
N VAL A 30 -21.64 -81.54 -2.56
CA VAL A 30 -21.50 -80.26 -1.83
C VAL A 30 -22.75 -79.43 -2.06
N ALA A 31 -23.34 -78.92 -0.97
CA ALA A 31 -24.49 -78.02 -0.99
C ALA A 31 -24.07 -76.55 -0.89
N SER A 32 -23.10 -76.21 -0.02
CA SER A 32 -22.59 -74.84 0.10
C SER A 32 -21.16 -74.80 0.66
N VAL A 33 -20.47 -73.70 0.37
CA VAL A 33 -19.14 -73.38 0.90
C VAL A 33 -19.16 -71.94 1.38
N VAL A 34 -18.82 -71.71 2.65
CA VAL A 34 -18.80 -70.38 3.28
C VAL A 34 -17.47 -70.16 3.98
N ILE A 35 -16.88 -68.98 3.82
CA ILE A 35 -15.71 -68.56 4.61
C ILE A 35 -16.19 -68.11 5.98
N GLN A 36 -15.52 -68.59 7.02
CA GLN A 36 -15.73 -68.14 8.38
C GLN A 36 -14.48 -67.44 8.90
N TYR A 37 -14.71 -66.46 9.76
CA TYR A 37 -13.72 -65.62 10.42
C TYR A 37 -13.73 -65.89 11.91
N TYR A 38 -12.55 -65.81 12.53
CA TYR A 38 -12.37 -65.91 13.97
C TYR A 38 -11.42 -64.81 14.42
N LEU A 39 -11.90 -63.90 15.27
CA LEU A 39 -11.08 -62.85 15.85
C LEU A 39 -10.42 -63.38 17.13
N SER A 40 -9.11 -63.60 17.08
CA SER A 40 -8.35 -64.15 18.20
C SER A 40 -7.58 -63.10 18.97
N THR A 41 -7.35 -63.37 20.26
CA THR A 41 -6.40 -62.65 21.10
C THR A 41 -4.95 -63.16 20.99
N SER A 42 -4.67 -64.08 20.06
CA SER A 42 -3.32 -64.61 19.81
C SER A 42 -3.07 -64.82 18.31
N SER A 43 -1.84 -64.51 17.88
CA SER A 43 -1.35 -64.75 16.52
C SER A 43 -0.94 -66.20 16.25
N THR A 44 -0.78 -67.02 17.30
CA THR A 44 -0.29 -68.40 17.18
C THR A 44 -1.32 -69.45 17.59
N SER A 45 -2.42 -69.03 18.22
CA SER A 45 -3.47 -69.93 18.70
C SER A 45 -4.86 -69.29 18.59
N MET A 46 -5.88 -70.08 18.26
CA MET A 46 -7.27 -69.61 18.18
C MET A 46 -7.89 -69.56 19.58
N THR A 47 -7.69 -68.45 20.27
CA THR A 47 -8.21 -68.18 21.62
C THR A 47 -9.05 -66.91 21.67
N GLY A 48 -10.08 -66.89 22.52
CA GLY A 48 -10.88 -65.70 22.85
C GLY A 48 -11.96 -65.28 21.85
N GLY A 49 -12.16 -66.01 20.75
CA GLY A 49 -13.13 -65.70 19.70
C GLY A 49 -14.15 -66.81 19.44
N SER A 50 -14.94 -66.61 18.37
CA SER A 50 -15.89 -67.60 17.83
C SER A 50 -15.95 -67.48 16.32
N TRP A 51 -16.23 -68.59 15.63
CA TRP A 51 -16.37 -68.61 14.18
C TRP A 51 -17.67 -67.94 13.74
N SER A 52 -17.58 -66.98 12.83
CA SER A 52 -18.72 -66.30 12.21
C SER A 52 -18.56 -66.26 10.70
N ALA A 53 -19.66 -66.25 9.95
CA ALA A 53 -19.63 -65.95 8.51
C ALA A 53 -19.46 -64.45 8.23
N ASP A 54 -19.76 -63.60 9.21
CA ASP A 54 -19.59 -62.15 9.12
C ASP A 54 -18.15 -61.76 9.44
N TYR A 55 -17.61 -60.86 8.62
CA TYR A 55 -16.27 -60.33 8.84
C TYR A 55 -16.22 -59.52 10.14
N PRO A 56 -15.28 -59.81 11.07
CA PRO A 56 -15.22 -59.12 12.35
C PRO A 56 -14.75 -57.68 12.14
N LYS A 57 -15.26 -56.76 12.96
CA LYS A 57 -14.64 -55.44 13.10
C LYS A 57 -13.22 -55.65 13.62
N TRP A 58 -12.25 -55.00 12.99
CA TRP A 58 -10.87 -55.06 13.47
C TRP A 58 -10.74 -54.39 14.84
N GLU A 59 -9.87 -54.96 15.67
CA GLU A 59 -9.51 -54.46 16.98
C GLU A 59 -7.97 -54.51 17.13
N PRO A 60 -7.34 -53.48 17.72
CA PRO A 60 -5.91 -53.49 17.99
C PRO A 60 -5.49 -54.72 18.81
N ASN A 61 -4.33 -55.29 18.47
CA ASN A 61 -3.77 -56.48 19.14
C ASN A 61 -4.67 -57.72 19.07
N LYS A 62 -5.47 -57.85 18.01
CA LYS A 62 -6.21 -59.07 17.66
C LYS A 62 -5.77 -59.58 16.29
N TRP A 63 -6.04 -60.85 16.04
CA TRP A 63 -5.65 -61.53 14.80
C TRP A 63 -6.83 -62.24 14.18
N VAL A 64 -7.08 -61.96 12.90
CA VAL A 64 -8.14 -62.64 12.14
C VAL A 64 -7.62 -63.97 11.60
N TRP A 65 -8.36 -65.03 11.90
CA TRP A 65 -8.17 -66.36 11.34
C TRP A 65 -9.32 -66.69 10.40
N ILE A 66 -9.04 -67.43 9.33
CA ILE A 66 -10.03 -67.85 8.34
C ILE A 66 -10.11 -69.37 8.26
N ARG A 67 -11.31 -69.89 8.02
CA ARG A 67 -11.54 -71.29 7.63
C ARG A 67 -12.68 -71.40 6.64
N GLN A 68 -12.81 -72.57 6.01
CA GLN A 68 -13.92 -72.92 5.15
C GLN A 68 -14.90 -73.85 5.88
N GLU A 69 -16.18 -73.48 5.93
CA GLU A 69 -17.29 -74.39 6.27
C GLU A 69 -17.90 -74.92 4.96
N THR A 70 -17.92 -76.24 4.80
CA THR A 70 -18.54 -76.92 3.66
C THR A 70 -19.75 -77.70 4.16
N THR A 71 -20.94 -77.38 3.65
CA THR A 71 -22.17 -78.11 3.93
C THR A 71 -22.41 -79.10 2.79
N LEU A 72 -22.64 -80.36 3.12
CA LEU A 72 -22.96 -81.43 2.18
C LEU A 72 -24.49 -81.56 1.99
N SER A 73 -24.92 -82.26 0.94
CA SER A 73 -26.34 -82.44 0.59
C SER A 73 -27.14 -83.21 1.63
N ASP A 74 -26.48 -83.96 2.51
CA ASP A 74 -27.06 -84.67 3.66
C ASP A 74 -27.12 -83.80 4.93
N GLY A 75 -26.68 -82.54 4.86
CA GLY A 75 -26.59 -81.62 5.99
C GLY A 75 -25.29 -81.73 6.81
N THR A 76 -24.40 -82.68 6.50
CA THR A 76 -23.12 -82.81 7.19
C THR A 76 -22.24 -81.59 6.93
N LYS A 77 -21.65 -81.03 7.99
CA LYS A 77 -20.69 -79.92 7.90
C LYS A 77 -19.25 -80.40 8.05
N LYS A 78 -18.37 -79.89 7.20
CA LYS A 78 -16.92 -80.11 7.23
C LYS A 78 -16.20 -78.77 7.35
N TYR A 79 -15.11 -78.76 8.10
CA TYR A 79 -14.32 -77.55 8.37
C TYR A 79 -12.88 -77.76 7.92
N SER A 80 -12.30 -76.76 7.25
CA SER A 80 -10.86 -76.71 7.06
C SER A 80 -10.16 -76.32 8.36
N ASP A 81 -8.84 -76.52 8.42
CA ASP A 81 -8.01 -75.91 9.44
C ASP A 81 -8.13 -74.39 9.39
N GLY A 82 -8.14 -73.76 10.56
CA GLY A 82 -8.02 -72.30 10.66
C GLY A 82 -6.62 -71.86 10.25
N LYS A 83 -6.54 -70.88 9.35
CA LYS A 83 -5.28 -70.24 8.96
C LYS A 83 -5.30 -68.78 9.38
N LEU A 84 -4.20 -68.34 9.98
CA LEU A 84 -3.99 -66.93 10.30
C LEU A 84 -3.97 -66.13 8.99
N TRP A 85 -4.74 -65.05 8.94
CA TRP A 85 -4.72 -64.15 7.80
C TRP A 85 -3.64 -63.08 7.98
N SER A 86 -2.37 -63.47 7.85
CA SER A 86 -1.21 -62.64 8.18
C SER A 86 -1.21 -61.29 7.47
N ASN A 87 -1.44 -61.28 6.15
CA ASN A 87 -1.42 -60.06 5.34
C ASN A 87 -2.44 -59.00 5.81
N LEU A 88 -3.59 -59.45 6.30
CA LEU A 88 -4.64 -58.55 6.79
C LEU A 88 -4.21 -57.86 8.08
N ASN A 89 -3.55 -58.59 8.99
CA ASN A 89 -3.05 -58.02 10.23
C ASN A 89 -1.90 -57.02 9.98
N GLU A 90 -0.99 -57.34 9.05
CA GLU A 90 0.09 -56.44 8.62
C GLU A 90 -0.44 -55.13 8.03
N LEU A 91 -1.52 -55.19 7.23
CA LEU A 91 -2.17 -54.01 6.67
C LEU A 91 -2.74 -53.08 7.76
N TYR A 92 -3.33 -53.65 8.82
CA TYR A 92 -3.88 -52.85 9.91
C TYR A 92 -2.81 -52.21 10.80
N GLU A 93 -1.72 -52.92 11.07
CA GLU A 93 -0.56 -52.34 11.77
C GLU A 93 0.02 -51.17 10.97
N LEU A 94 0.14 -51.33 9.66
CA LEU A 94 0.59 -50.27 8.75
C LEU A 94 -0.39 -49.07 8.73
N GLU A 95 -1.70 -49.32 8.68
CA GLU A 95 -2.73 -48.25 8.74
C GLU A 95 -2.63 -47.45 10.05
N THR A 96 -2.43 -48.15 11.17
CA THR A 96 -2.27 -47.53 12.48
C THR A 96 -0.99 -46.67 12.54
N SER A 97 0.13 -47.20 12.04
CA SER A 97 1.41 -46.48 11.96
C SER A 97 1.30 -45.24 11.08
N ASN A 98 0.75 -45.39 9.87
CA ASN A 98 0.56 -44.28 8.93
C ASN A 98 -0.32 -43.18 9.53
N SER A 99 -1.37 -43.55 10.26
CA SER A 99 -2.25 -42.59 10.93
C SER A 99 -1.50 -41.78 11.99
N ALA A 100 -0.64 -42.41 12.79
CA ALA A 100 0.17 -41.73 13.78
C ALA A 100 1.21 -40.79 13.14
N GLU A 101 1.87 -41.22 12.07
CA GLU A 101 2.81 -40.38 11.32
C GLU A 101 2.14 -39.16 10.68
N ILE A 102 0.92 -39.33 10.12
CA ILE A 102 0.13 -38.22 9.59
C ILE A 102 -0.20 -37.21 10.68
N ILE A 103 -0.62 -37.67 11.86
CA ILE A 103 -0.92 -36.78 13.01
C ILE A 103 0.33 -36.01 13.42
N ASN A 104 1.46 -36.68 13.62
CA ASN A 104 2.72 -36.05 14.02
C ASN A 104 3.19 -35.01 12.98
N THR A 105 3.04 -35.34 11.70
CA THR A 105 3.35 -34.42 10.59
C THR A 105 2.43 -33.19 10.64
N ASN A 106 1.14 -33.39 10.85
CA ASN A 106 0.17 -32.30 10.94
C ASN A 106 0.42 -31.37 12.13
N ASP A 107 0.80 -31.91 13.29
CA ASP A 107 1.18 -31.11 14.46
C ASP A 107 2.44 -30.28 14.20
N SER A 108 3.43 -30.88 13.52
CA SER A 108 4.65 -30.17 13.10
C SER A 108 4.35 -29.04 12.11
N ILE A 109 3.45 -29.28 11.14
CA ILE A 109 2.98 -28.25 10.21
C ILE A 109 2.28 -27.12 10.96
N LYS A 110 1.38 -27.45 11.89
CA LYS A 110 0.65 -26.46 12.70
C LYS A 110 1.61 -25.57 13.50
N SER A 111 2.60 -26.17 14.16
CA SER A 111 3.64 -25.42 14.89
C SER A 111 4.46 -24.50 13.96
N THR A 112 4.76 -24.96 12.75
CA THR A 112 5.47 -24.14 11.75
C THR A 112 4.63 -22.96 11.29
N VAL A 113 3.33 -23.17 11.05
CA VAL A 113 2.39 -22.09 10.68
C VAL A 113 2.27 -21.05 11.79
N GLU A 114 2.19 -21.48 13.04
CA GLU A 114 2.15 -20.56 14.21
C GLU A 114 3.42 -19.70 14.27
N GLN A 115 4.61 -20.30 14.07
CA GLN A 115 5.87 -19.55 14.01
C GLN A 115 5.89 -18.53 12.86
N VAL A 116 5.45 -18.92 11.67
CA VAL A 116 5.38 -18.02 10.50
C VAL A 116 4.45 -16.83 10.78
N ASN A 117 3.30 -17.07 11.41
CA ASN A 117 2.36 -16.01 11.76
C ASN A 117 2.95 -15.03 12.78
N THR A 118 3.70 -15.52 13.77
CA THR A 118 4.42 -14.67 14.72
C THR A 118 5.42 -13.77 14.01
N TYR A 119 6.29 -14.34 13.16
CA TYR A 119 7.28 -13.56 12.39
C TYR A 119 6.63 -12.54 11.46
N HIS A 120 5.49 -12.88 10.85
CA HIS A 120 4.73 -11.94 10.03
C HIS A 120 4.23 -10.74 10.85
N SER A 121 3.71 -10.97 12.06
CA SER A 121 3.25 -9.91 12.96
C SER A 121 4.40 -8.99 13.37
N GLU A 122 5.52 -9.56 13.82
CA GLU A 122 6.71 -8.80 14.23
C GLU A 122 7.25 -7.93 13.09
N LEU A 123 7.30 -8.47 11.87
CA LEU A 123 7.73 -7.73 10.68
C LEU A 123 6.76 -6.59 10.35
N SER A 124 5.45 -6.84 10.44
CA SER A 124 4.41 -5.82 10.22
C SER A 124 4.56 -4.65 11.20
N ASP A 125 4.78 -4.96 12.49
CA ASP A 125 4.98 -3.95 13.53
C ASP A 125 6.26 -3.13 13.28
N ALA A 126 7.35 -3.79 12.87
CA ALA A 126 8.60 -3.11 12.53
C ALA A 126 8.44 -2.17 11.32
N ILE A 127 7.72 -2.59 10.27
CA ILE A 127 7.43 -1.76 9.10
C ILE A 127 6.61 -0.52 9.50
N LYS A 128 5.61 -0.71 10.36
CA LYS A 128 4.80 0.40 10.87
C LYS A 128 5.67 1.39 11.65
N SER A 129 6.52 0.91 12.56
CA SER A 129 7.42 1.76 13.35
C SER A 129 8.37 2.57 12.46
N ASN A 130 8.95 1.96 11.42
CA ASN A 130 9.81 2.66 10.47
C ASN A 130 9.06 3.71 9.64
N THR A 131 7.80 3.43 9.29
CA THR A 131 6.94 4.38 8.56
C THR A 131 6.63 5.60 9.44
N ASP A 132 6.24 5.37 10.69
CA ASP A 132 5.98 6.44 11.67
C ASP A 132 7.25 7.30 11.90
N ALA A 133 8.41 6.67 12.01
CA ALA A 133 9.70 7.35 12.16
C ALA A 133 10.07 8.19 10.92
N LEU A 134 9.80 7.66 9.71
CA LEU A 134 10.02 8.39 8.46
C LEU A 134 9.13 9.63 8.37
N ASP A 135 7.86 9.53 8.76
CA ASP A 135 6.93 10.65 8.73
C ASP A 135 7.29 11.70 9.78
N ALA A 136 7.72 11.28 10.97
CA ALA A 136 8.28 12.18 11.99
C ALA A 136 9.54 12.92 11.49
N PHE A 137 10.43 12.21 10.79
CA PHE A 137 11.63 12.83 10.19
C PHE A 137 11.27 13.88 9.15
N LYS A 138 10.33 13.58 8.24
CA LYS A 138 9.85 14.54 7.23
C LYS A 138 9.25 15.78 7.88
N ALA A 139 8.46 15.61 8.94
CA ALA A 139 7.86 16.72 9.68
C ALA A 139 8.95 17.60 10.33
N ASN A 140 9.96 16.99 10.95
CA ASN A 140 11.07 17.71 11.57
C ASN A 140 11.88 18.52 10.54
N VAL A 141 12.26 17.92 9.41
CA VAL A 141 12.98 18.63 8.34
C VAL A 141 12.16 19.81 7.82
N SER A 142 10.84 19.63 7.66
CA SER A 142 9.95 20.69 7.18
C SER A 142 9.76 21.82 8.20
N GLY A 143 9.84 21.54 9.50
CA GLY A 143 9.71 22.53 10.57
C GLY A 143 11.01 23.25 10.94
N THR A 144 12.16 22.59 10.76
CA THR A 144 13.46 23.13 11.19
C THR A 144 14.10 24.05 10.14
N TYR A 145 13.93 23.75 8.86
CA TYR A 145 14.53 24.52 7.78
C TYR A 145 13.47 25.39 7.12
N ALA A 146 13.72 26.70 7.04
CA ALA A 146 12.90 27.60 6.25
C ALA A 146 12.77 27.04 4.82
N THR A 147 11.54 26.90 4.36
CA THR A 147 11.25 26.47 3.00
C THR A 147 11.92 27.40 2.00
N LYS A 148 12.20 26.91 0.79
CA LYS A 148 12.74 27.75 -0.30
C LYS A 148 11.91 29.02 -0.53
N SER A 149 10.60 28.95 -0.28
CA SER A 149 9.68 30.08 -0.37
C SER A 149 9.93 31.13 0.73
N GLU A 150 10.07 30.72 1.99
CA GLU A 150 10.34 31.63 3.12
C GLU A 150 11.70 32.32 2.99
N ILE A 151 12.73 31.59 2.53
CA ILE A 151 14.04 32.17 2.23
C ILE A 151 13.93 33.19 1.10
N ALA A 152 13.18 32.88 0.04
CA ALA A 152 12.97 33.79 -1.08
C ALA A 152 12.23 35.06 -0.66
N GLN A 153 11.18 34.94 0.16
CA GLN A 153 10.44 36.08 0.72
C GLN A 153 11.33 36.93 1.61
N THR A 154 12.11 36.31 2.51
CA THR A 154 13.06 37.01 3.38
C THR A 154 14.10 37.76 2.56
N SER A 155 14.66 37.13 1.53
CA SER A 155 15.61 37.77 0.61
C SER A 155 15.00 38.96 -0.11
N GLN A 156 13.77 38.84 -0.63
CA GLN A 156 13.05 39.95 -1.26
C GLN A 156 12.82 41.12 -0.30
N SER A 157 12.41 40.85 0.95
CA SER A 157 12.21 41.87 1.98
C SER A 157 13.51 42.59 2.35
N ILE A 158 14.63 41.86 2.42
CA ILE A 158 15.96 42.45 2.64
C ILE A 158 16.34 43.33 1.45
N GLN A 159 16.18 42.85 0.21
CA GLN A 159 16.47 43.63 -1.00
C GLN A 159 15.63 44.91 -1.08
N ALA A 160 14.34 44.84 -0.72
CA ALA A 160 13.47 46.00 -0.65
C ALA A 160 13.93 47.01 0.41
N SER A 161 14.29 46.53 1.61
CA SER A 161 14.81 47.38 2.68
C SER A 161 16.13 48.06 2.30
N ILE A 162 17.05 47.34 1.63
CA ILE A 162 18.31 47.90 1.14
C ILE A 162 18.05 48.98 0.07
N LYS A 163 17.18 48.71 -0.90
CA LYS A 163 16.81 49.70 -1.93
C LYS A 163 16.23 50.97 -1.31
N LYS A 164 15.38 50.83 -0.29
CA LYS A 164 14.82 51.97 0.45
C LYS A 164 15.92 52.74 1.18
N ALA A 165 16.80 52.07 1.92
CA ALA A 165 17.88 52.72 2.66
C ALA A 165 18.86 53.48 1.74
N ILE A 166 19.17 52.93 0.56
CA ILE A 166 19.97 53.62 -0.47
C ILE A 166 19.22 54.85 -0.99
N SER A 167 17.93 54.71 -1.28
CA SER A 167 17.13 55.86 -1.76
C SER A 167 17.13 56.97 -0.72
N ASP A 168 16.82 56.66 0.54
CA ASP A 168 16.77 57.61 1.65
C ASP A 168 18.13 58.30 1.90
N SER A 169 19.27 57.63 1.66
CA SER A 169 20.60 58.24 1.81
C SER A 169 21.05 59.09 0.62
N THR A 170 20.46 58.89 -0.56
CA THR A 170 20.78 59.69 -1.77
C THR A 170 19.99 60.99 -1.89
N TYR A 171 18.85 61.13 -1.22
CA TYR A 171 18.12 62.39 -1.19
C TYR A 171 18.72 63.34 -0.15
N GLN A 172 19.41 64.38 -0.62
CA GLN A 172 19.84 65.51 0.23
C GLN A 172 18.59 66.26 0.71
N THR A 173 18.34 66.28 2.02
CA THR A 173 17.31 67.14 2.60
C THR A 173 17.74 68.60 2.47
N VAL A 174 17.30 69.26 1.41
CA VAL A 174 17.53 70.69 1.23
C VAL A 174 16.64 71.45 2.22
N SER A 175 17.22 71.79 3.37
CA SER A 175 16.55 72.63 4.37
C SER A 175 16.71 74.10 3.99
N ASN A 176 15.68 74.92 4.23
CA ASN A 176 15.63 76.36 3.95
C ASN A 176 15.56 76.73 2.46
N VAL A 177 14.55 76.23 1.76
CA VAL A 177 14.17 76.74 0.43
C VAL A 177 13.32 78.00 0.62
N LYS A 178 13.74 79.13 0.03
CA LYS A 178 12.94 80.35 -0.04
C LYS A 178 12.78 80.75 -1.51
N LEU A 179 11.64 81.33 -1.85
CA LEU A 179 11.45 82.01 -3.13
C LEU A 179 11.23 83.48 -2.82
N ASP A 180 12.05 84.36 -3.38
CA ASP A 180 11.85 85.81 -3.30
C ASP A 180 12.04 86.47 -4.67
N GLU A 181 11.98 87.80 -4.71
CA GLU A 181 12.13 88.60 -5.93
C GLU A 181 13.47 88.41 -6.66
N SER A 182 14.48 87.86 -5.99
CA SER A 182 15.80 87.52 -6.55
C SER A 182 15.93 86.06 -6.98
N GLY A 183 14.90 85.23 -6.77
CA GLY A 183 14.82 83.85 -7.26
C GLY A 183 14.64 82.77 -6.19
N LEU A 184 14.97 81.54 -6.55
CA LEU A 184 14.97 80.40 -5.64
C LEU A 184 16.26 80.39 -4.82
N HIS A 185 16.14 80.57 -3.51
CA HIS A 185 17.25 80.45 -2.56
C HIS A 185 17.25 79.10 -1.89
N VAL A 186 18.42 78.47 -1.87
CA VAL A 186 18.65 77.18 -1.25
C VAL A 186 19.85 77.31 -0.31
N GLY A 187 19.64 77.23 1.00
CA GLY A 187 20.73 77.32 1.97
C GLY A 187 20.38 78.15 3.20
N THR A 188 21.37 78.49 4.04
CA THR A 188 21.13 79.32 5.23
C THR A 188 20.77 80.75 4.82
N SER A 189 20.04 81.48 5.67
CA SER A 189 19.36 82.76 5.36
C SER A 189 20.23 83.92 4.84
N ASN A 190 21.55 83.72 4.70
CA ASN A 190 22.54 84.75 4.41
C ASN A 190 23.40 84.44 3.18
N THR A 191 23.15 83.34 2.46
CA THR A 191 23.91 83.00 1.23
C THR A 191 23.15 83.53 0.02
N GLN A 192 23.77 84.40 -0.78
CA GLN A 192 23.29 84.68 -2.13
C GLN A 192 23.44 83.40 -2.96
N THR A 193 22.39 83.04 -3.69
CA THR A 193 22.43 81.86 -4.56
C THR A 193 22.04 82.25 -5.97
N GLU A 194 22.67 81.61 -6.94
CA GLU A 194 22.31 81.70 -8.34
C GLU A 194 21.55 80.45 -8.74
N SER A 195 20.31 80.65 -9.19
CA SER A 195 19.46 79.60 -9.72
C SER A 195 19.44 79.64 -11.25
N LYS A 196 19.80 78.52 -11.88
CA LYS A 196 19.74 78.35 -13.32
C LYS A 196 18.76 77.23 -13.67
N ILE A 197 17.81 77.54 -14.55
CA ILE A 197 16.94 76.55 -15.18
C ILE A 197 17.29 76.49 -16.66
N ASP A 198 17.72 75.33 -17.14
CA ASP A 198 17.94 75.08 -18.56
C ASP A 198 17.42 73.68 -18.97
N GLY A 199 17.68 73.25 -20.21
CA GLY A 199 17.23 71.95 -20.72
C GLY A 199 17.76 70.73 -19.94
N SER A 200 18.72 70.92 -19.02
CA SER A 200 19.30 69.87 -18.18
C SER A 200 18.69 69.78 -16.78
N GLY A 201 17.90 70.79 -16.35
CA GLY A 201 17.23 70.80 -15.06
C GLY A 201 17.33 72.13 -14.32
N LEU A 202 17.13 72.08 -13.00
CA LEU A 202 17.34 73.19 -12.08
C LEU A 202 18.63 72.97 -11.29
N THR A 203 19.54 73.92 -11.38
CA THR A 203 20.76 73.96 -10.56
C THR A 203 20.75 75.21 -9.71
N VAL A 204 21.01 75.08 -8.42
CA VAL A 204 21.23 76.21 -7.50
C VAL A 204 22.65 76.15 -7.00
N SER A 205 23.38 77.26 -7.10
CA SER A 205 24.77 77.37 -6.65
C SER A 205 24.96 78.57 -5.73
N ASP A 206 25.99 78.56 -4.87
CA ASP A 206 26.41 79.76 -4.14
C ASP A 206 27.14 80.76 -5.07
N THR A 207 27.48 81.95 -4.54
CA THR A 207 28.23 82.99 -5.28
C THR A 207 29.61 82.56 -5.73
N ASP A 208 30.16 81.49 -5.15
CA ASP A 208 31.46 80.94 -5.50
C ASP A 208 31.34 79.84 -6.59
N GLY A 209 30.11 79.53 -7.03
CA GLY A 209 29.80 78.55 -8.07
C GLY A 209 29.66 77.11 -7.57
N ASN A 210 29.65 76.86 -6.25
CA ASN A 210 29.43 75.52 -5.71
C ASN A 210 27.96 75.13 -5.81
N THR A 211 27.67 73.96 -6.38
CA THR A 211 26.30 73.46 -6.49
C THR A 211 25.72 73.06 -5.12
N LEU A 212 24.68 73.77 -4.71
CA LEU A 212 23.92 73.53 -3.49
C LEU A 212 22.72 72.60 -3.73
N MET A 213 22.16 72.65 -4.94
CA MET A 213 21.05 71.78 -5.37
C MET A 213 21.16 71.51 -6.86
N ASN A 214 20.95 70.26 -7.25
CA ASN A 214 20.87 69.87 -8.66
C ASN A 214 19.69 68.92 -8.83
N VAL A 215 18.69 69.39 -9.57
CA VAL A 215 17.48 68.65 -9.91
C VAL A 215 17.51 68.42 -11.41
N THR A 216 17.83 67.19 -11.81
CA THR A 216 17.87 66.81 -13.22
C THR A 216 16.47 66.46 -13.73
N THR A 217 16.25 66.70 -15.02
CA THR A 217 14.97 66.45 -15.71
C THR A 217 14.53 64.98 -15.70
N THR A 218 15.38 64.05 -15.29
CA THR A 218 15.07 62.61 -15.26
C THR A 218 14.40 62.12 -13.98
N GLN A 219 14.37 62.89 -12.87
CA GLN A 219 13.96 62.33 -11.56
C GLN A 219 13.13 63.23 -10.63
N SER A 220 12.53 64.32 -11.09
CA SER A 220 11.73 65.15 -10.16
C SER A 220 10.45 65.68 -10.78
N MET A 221 9.33 65.15 -10.28
CA MET A 221 8.00 65.72 -10.48
C MET A 221 7.75 66.65 -9.29
N ILE A 222 7.63 67.96 -9.51
CA ILE A 222 7.20 68.88 -8.46
C ILE A 222 5.74 68.53 -8.14
N GLN A 223 5.49 67.93 -6.97
CA GLN A 223 4.16 67.43 -6.62
C GLN A 223 3.16 68.56 -6.35
N SER A 224 3.62 69.73 -5.92
CA SER A 224 2.80 70.94 -5.78
C SER A 224 3.66 72.21 -5.88
N LEU A 225 3.15 73.23 -6.57
CA LEU A 225 3.75 74.55 -6.67
C LEU A 225 2.70 75.58 -6.27
N LYS A 226 2.93 76.32 -5.19
CA LYS A 226 2.10 77.47 -4.80
C LYS A 226 2.75 78.75 -5.30
N VAL A 227 2.10 79.41 -6.25
CA VAL A 227 2.51 80.73 -6.77
C VAL A 227 1.64 81.79 -6.11
N THR A 228 2.25 82.75 -5.42
CA THR A 228 1.51 83.78 -4.67
C THR A 228 1.31 85.08 -5.43
N GLU A 229 2.13 85.34 -6.45
CA GLU A 229 2.11 86.63 -7.16
C GLU A 229 2.13 86.44 -8.68
N LYS A 230 3.22 85.91 -9.24
CA LYS A 230 3.36 85.67 -10.69
C LYS A 230 4.24 84.47 -11.02
N VAL A 231 3.98 83.81 -12.14
CA VAL A 231 4.84 82.79 -12.74
C VAL A 231 4.89 82.98 -14.25
N GLN A 232 6.08 82.90 -14.84
CA GLN A 232 6.30 83.14 -16.26
C GLN A 232 6.80 81.88 -16.97
N PHE A 233 6.21 81.57 -18.11
CA PHE A 233 6.54 80.46 -19.00
C PHE A 233 6.88 81.01 -20.39
N GLY A 234 8.17 81.25 -20.65
CA GLY A 234 8.61 81.88 -21.90
C GLY A 234 8.01 83.30 -22.04
N ALA A 235 7.28 83.55 -23.13
CA ALA A 235 6.60 84.82 -23.37
C ALA A 235 5.27 84.99 -22.60
N HIS A 236 4.80 83.94 -21.92
CA HIS A 236 3.49 83.96 -21.24
C HIS A 236 3.66 84.10 -19.73
N GLN A 237 2.77 84.84 -19.07
CA GLN A 237 2.75 84.97 -17.61
C GLN A 237 1.38 84.60 -17.04
N ILE A 238 1.39 84.00 -15.84
CA ILE A 238 0.21 83.78 -15.00
C ILE A 238 0.44 84.59 -13.73
N GLN A 239 -0.44 85.55 -13.46
CA GLN A 239 -0.39 86.36 -12.25
C GLN A 239 -1.67 86.18 -11.44
N ALA A 240 -1.56 86.26 -10.12
CA ALA A 240 -2.73 86.42 -9.27
C ALA A 240 -3.40 87.77 -9.61
N TYR A 241 -4.70 87.73 -9.88
CA TYR A 241 -5.49 88.93 -10.17
C TYR A 241 -6.23 89.36 -8.91
N ASP A 242 -5.83 90.50 -8.35
CA ASP A 242 -6.54 91.18 -7.27
C ASP A 242 -7.13 92.48 -7.83
N GLY A 243 -8.30 92.40 -8.45
CA GLY A 243 -9.03 93.55 -8.97
C GLY A 243 -10.53 93.39 -8.82
N GLU A 244 -11.25 94.52 -8.71
CA GLU A 244 -12.71 94.56 -8.82
C GLU A 244 -13.10 94.45 -10.30
N GLU A 245 -14.04 93.56 -10.60
CA GLU A 245 -14.71 93.53 -11.90
C GLU A 245 -15.46 94.86 -12.12
N ALA A 246 -15.74 95.20 -13.38
CA ALA A 246 -16.38 96.48 -13.74
C ALA A 246 -17.79 96.69 -13.13
N ASP A 247 -18.35 95.68 -12.47
CA ASP A 247 -19.61 95.73 -11.74
C ASP A 247 -19.45 95.95 -10.22
N GLY A 248 -18.22 96.11 -9.71
CA GLY A 248 -17.92 96.33 -8.30
C GLY A 248 -17.96 95.07 -7.44
N SER A 249 -17.95 93.87 -8.04
CA SER A 249 -17.78 92.63 -7.28
C SER A 249 -16.30 92.34 -7.00
N THR A 250 -16.01 92.03 -5.73
CA THR A 250 -14.68 91.58 -5.29
C THR A 250 -14.55 90.09 -5.56
N VAL A 251 -13.68 89.69 -6.49
CA VAL A 251 -13.41 88.27 -6.75
C VAL A 251 -12.47 87.75 -5.65
N VAL A 252 -13.01 86.97 -4.71
CA VAL A 252 -12.21 86.30 -3.68
C VAL A 252 -12.03 84.83 -4.05
N GLY A 253 -10.86 84.49 -4.60
CA GLY A 253 -10.32 83.12 -4.60
C GLY A 253 -10.49 82.29 -5.87
N THR A 254 -9.33 81.91 -6.42
CA THR A 254 -9.04 80.81 -7.38
C THR A 254 -9.78 80.82 -8.73
N ALA A 255 -9.00 81.23 -9.73
CA ALA A 255 -9.09 80.92 -11.17
C ALA A 255 -10.04 81.77 -12.02
N LEU A 256 -9.54 82.91 -12.48
CA LEU A 256 -9.84 83.42 -13.83
C LEU A 256 -8.51 83.63 -14.57
N LEU A 257 -8.28 82.80 -15.59
CA LEU A 257 -7.13 82.88 -16.49
C LEU A 257 -7.24 84.12 -17.35
N TRP A 258 -6.24 85.00 -17.32
CA TRP A 258 -5.97 85.92 -18.42
C TRP A 258 -4.66 85.50 -19.10
N ILE A 259 -4.75 85.11 -20.38
CA ILE A 259 -3.59 84.86 -21.24
C ILE A 259 -3.46 86.06 -22.16
N GLY A 260 -2.47 86.91 -21.91
CA GLY A 260 -2.09 88.01 -22.79
C GLY A 260 -0.59 87.97 -23.06
N ASP A 261 -0.19 88.31 -24.28
CA ASP A 261 1.23 88.47 -24.64
C ASP A 261 1.80 89.74 -24.00
N VAL A 262 2.99 89.62 -23.42
CA VAL A 262 3.73 90.75 -22.84
C VAL A 262 4.35 91.56 -24.00
N LYS A 263 4.03 92.85 -24.10
CA LYS A 263 4.73 93.80 -25.00
C LYS A 263 6.08 94.19 -24.43
#